data_AF-A0A957YE54-F1
#
_entry.id   AF-A0A957YE54-F1
#
_cell.length_a   1.000
_cell.length_b   1.000
_cell.length_c   1.000
_cell.angle_alpha   90.00
_cell.angle_beta   90.00
_cell.angle_gamma   90.00
#
_symmetry.space_group_name_H-M   'P 1'
#
loop_
_entity.id
_entity.type
_entity.pdbx_description
1 polymer ?
#
loop_
_entity_poly.entity_id
_entity_poly.type
_entity_poly.pdbx_seq_one_letter_code
_entity_poly.pdbx_strand_id
1 'polypeptide(L)'
;INKGYIKVTQMQRRRLRYLLTPQGIAEKTRLTGKFMKASLKWYRVTREDSKRYLEQVKEAGYDTVSIEGDGDLAEIVYLSCLEAEVKVTNEINGAYPVFRIENWRTVVVWPQGGGDLAKGGFRGEIDP
;
A
#
# COMPACT_ATOMS: atom_id res chain seq x y z
N ILE A 1 0.05 45.07 -18.19
CA ILE A 1 0.26 43.74 -17.57
C ILE A 1 1.32 43.90 -16.48
N ASN A 2 0.97 44.03 -15.19
CA ASN A 2 1.99 44.19 -14.13
C ASN A 2 1.47 43.97 -12.69
N LYS A 3 0.19 44.26 -12.42
CA LYS A 3 -0.38 44.16 -11.05
C LYS A 3 -0.46 42.72 -10.50
N GLY A 4 -0.68 41.72 -11.36
CA GLY A 4 -0.78 40.30 -10.94
C GLY A 4 0.58 39.71 -10.54
N TYR A 5 1.62 39.99 -11.31
CA TYR A 5 2.97 39.46 -11.08
C TYR A 5 3.58 39.97 -9.76
N ILE A 6 3.39 41.26 -9.45
CA ILE A 6 3.88 41.86 -8.19
C ILE A 6 3.24 41.19 -6.96
N LYS A 7 1.92 40.89 -7.01
CA LYS A 7 1.22 40.20 -5.91
C LYS A 7 1.67 38.76 -5.70
N VAL A 8 1.88 37.99 -6.78
CA VAL A 8 2.35 36.59 -6.69
C VAL A 8 3.74 36.54 -6.06
N THR A 9 4.66 37.39 -6.51
CA THR A 9 6.01 37.48 -5.94
C THR A 9 5.99 37.90 -4.47
N GLN A 10 5.12 38.85 -4.08
CA GLN A 10 4.97 39.24 -2.67
C GLN A 10 4.38 38.10 -1.81
N MET A 11 3.38 37.38 -2.30
CA MET A 11 2.78 36.23 -1.61
C MET A 11 3.81 35.10 -1.42
N GLN A 12 4.57 34.76 -2.46
CA GLN A 12 5.64 33.76 -2.41
C GLN A 12 6.72 34.16 -1.38
N ARG A 13 7.17 35.42 -1.36
CA ARG A 13 8.14 35.91 -0.38
C ARG A 13 7.63 35.83 1.06
N ARG A 14 6.36 36.17 1.32
CA ARG A 14 5.76 36.07 2.66
C ARG A 14 5.65 34.61 3.12
N ARG A 15 5.18 33.72 2.24
CA ARG A 15 5.08 32.28 2.51
C ARG A 15 6.45 31.67 2.79
N LEU A 16 7.47 32.03 2.00
CA LEU A 16 8.83 31.54 2.21
C LEU A 16 9.41 32.01 3.54
N ARG A 17 9.23 33.29 3.88
CA ARG A 17 9.68 33.85 5.17
C ARG A 17 9.03 33.18 6.36
N TYR A 18 7.75 32.82 6.24
CA TYR A 18 7.04 32.05 7.27
C TYR A 18 7.58 30.62 7.42
N LEU A 19 7.83 29.92 6.31
CA LEU A 19 8.38 28.56 6.33
C LEU A 19 9.73 28.45 7.04
N LEU A 20 10.50 29.55 7.10
CA LEU A 20 11.80 29.61 7.79
C LEU A 20 11.72 29.97 9.27
N THR A 21 10.53 30.32 9.79
CA THR A 21 10.36 30.55 11.23
C THR A 21 10.42 29.22 11.99
N PRO A 22 10.82 29.19 13.27
CA PRO A 22 10.80 27.96 14.08
C PRO A 22 9.43 27.26 14.07
N GLN A 23 8.34 28.05 14.11
CA GLN A 23 6.96 27.53 14.04
C GLN A 23 6.65 26.92 12.66
N GLY A 24 7.03 27.59 11.57
CA GLY A 24 6.83 27.10 10.21
C GLY A 24 7.63 25.83 9.90
N ILE A 25 8.88 25.75 10.37
CA ILE A 25 9.72 24.55 10.28
C ILE A 25 9.12 23.41 11.10
N ALA A 26 8.76 23.67 12.36
CA ALA A 26 8.19 22.65 13.24
C ALA A 26 6.89 22.06 12.66
N GLU A 27 6.01 22.90 12.11
CA GLU A 27 4.76 22.45 11.52
C GLU A 27 4.98 21.61 10.24
N LYS A 28 5.93 22.01 9.39
CA LYS A 28 6.29 21.21 8.21
C LYS A 28 6.90 19.87 8.60
N THR A 29 7.84 19.86 9.55
CA THR A 29 8.44 18.63 10.07
C THR A 29 7.39 17.72 10.71
N ARG A 30 6.42 18.28 11.44
CA ARG A 30 5.32 17.52 12.04
C ARG A 30 4.46 16.83 10.98
N LEU A 31 4.08 17.54 9.92
CA LEU A 31 3.28 16.97 8.82
C LEU A 31 4.05 15.87 8.07
N THR A 32 5.31 16.11 7.72
CA THR A 32 6.18 15.10 7.10
C THR A 32 6.33 13.88 8.01
N GLY A 33 6.59 14.08 9.30
CA GLY A 33 6.69 13.00 10.27
C GLY A 33 5.40 12.20 10.41
N LYS A 34 4.23 12.86 10.37
CA LYS A 34 2.92 12.16 10.34
C LYS A 34 2.75 11.32 9.08
N PHE A 35 3.06 11.88 7.91
CA PHE A 35 2.99 11.16 6.65
C PHE A 35 3.90 9.92 6.65
N MET A 36 5.18 10.09 7.01
CA MET A 36 6.14 8.97 7.08
C MET A 36 5.68 7.88 8.04
N LYS A 37 5.14 8.24 9.21
CA LYS A 37 4.57 7.27 10.16
C LYS A 37 3.40 6.50 9.55
N ALA A 38 2.52 7.18 8.83
CA ALA A 38 1.41 6.52 8.14
C ALA A 38 1.90 5.57 7.04
N SER A 39 2.85 6.00 6.19
CA SER A 39 3.45 5.14 5.16
C SER A 39 4.10 3.90 5.74
N LEU A 40 4.89 4.04 6.82
CA LEU A 40 5.52 2.91 7.50
C LEU A 40 4.50 1.97 8.16
N LYS A 41 3.38 2.49 8.65
CA LYS A 41 2.29 1.66 9.16
C LYS A 41 1.74 0.75 8.05
N TRP A 42 1.40 1.33 6.90
CA TRP A 42 0.87 0.56 5.77
C TRP A 42 1.87 -0.44 5.22
N TYR A 43 3.16 -0.06 5.12
CA TYR A 43 4.22 -0.99 4.76
C TYR A 43 4.23 -2.24 5.65
N ARG A 44 4.19 -2.06 6.98
CA ARG A 44 4.24 -3.17 7.93
C ARG A 44 3.00 -4.06 7.81
N VAL A 45 1.82 -3.45 7.75
CA VAL A 45 0.55 -4.17 7.60
C VAL A 45 0.55 -5.00 6.32
N THR A 46 0.87 -4.39 5.18
CA THR A 46 0.93 -5.10 3.89
C THR A 46 1.96 -6.22 3.89
N ARG A 47 3.13 -6.02 4.52
CA ARG A 47 4.15 -7.07 4.61
C ARG A 47 3.70 -8.25 5.47
N GLU A 48 3.05 -8.00 6.60
CA GLU A 48 2.51 -9.03 7.48
C GLU A 48 1.36 -9.79 6.82
N ASP A 49 0.42 -9.08 6.19
CA ASP A 49 -0.69 -9.68 5.45
C ASP A 49 -0.19 -10.53 4.28
N SER A 50 0.79 -10.04 3.52
CA SER A 50 1.38 -10.78 2.40
C SER A 50 1.98 -12.10 2.85
N LYS A 51 2.74 -12.11 3.97
CA LYS A 51 3.30 -13.35 4.53
C LYS A 51 2.22 -14.34 4.92
N ARG A 52 1.20 -13.88 5.67
CA ARG A 52 0.08 -14.72 6.10
C ARG A 52 -0.65 -15.34 4.92
N TYR A 53 -0.93 -14.55 3.89
CA TYR A 53 -1.60 -15.07 2.70
C TYR A 53 -0.72 -16.03 1.90
N LEU A 54 0.59 -15.78 1.81
CA LEU A 54 1.52 -16.69 1.12
C LEU A 54 1.66 -18.04 1.82
N GLU A 55 1.60 -18.07 3.16
CA GLU A 55 1.49 -19.31 3.92
C GLU A 55 0.22 -20.08 3.53
N GLN A 56 -0.94 -19.41 3.50
CA GLN A 56 -2.20 -20.01 3.08
C GLN A 56 -2.16 -20.50 1.63
N VAL A 57 -1.55 -19.74 0.72
CA VAL A 57 -1.38 -20.11 -0.70
C VAL A 57 -0.61 -21.42 -0.81
N LYS A 58 0.50 -21.55 -0.06
CA LYS A 58 1.28 -22.78 -0.02
C LYS A 58 0.54 -23.95 0.61
N GLU A 59 -0.17 -23.71 1.72
CA GLU A 59 -1.00 -24.74 2.38
C GLU A 59 -2.11 -25.25 1.46
N ALA A 60 -2.67 -24.38 0.62
CA ALA A 60 -3.64 -24.73 -0.41
C ALA A 60 -3.02 -25.42 -1.64
N GLY A 61 -1.70 -25.62 -1.67
CA GLY A 61 -0.98 -26.33 -2.73
C GLY A 61 -0.62 -25.48 -3.94
N TYR A 62 -0.74 -24.16 -3.86
CA TYR A 62 -0.37 -23.25 -4.94
C TYR A 62 1.09 -22.81 -4.79
N ASP A 63 1.82 -22.80 -5.92
CA ASP A 63 3.18 -22.26 -6.03
C ASP A 63 3.25 -20.96 -6.84
N THR A 64 2.10 -20.52 -7.37
CA THR A 64 1.98 -19.42 -8.32
C THR A 64 0.77 -18.55 -7.96
N VAL A 65 0.94 -17.23 -8.03
CA VAL A 65 -0.09 -16.22 -7.78
C VAL A 65 -0.04 -15.12 -8.81
N SER A 66 -1.13 -14.35 -8.92
CA SER A 66 -1.18 -13.12 -9.73
C SER A 66 -1.30 -11.90 -8.82
N ILE A 67 -0.84 -10.74 -9.27
CA ILE A 67 -0.98 -9.47 -8.54
C ILE A 67 -1.80 -8.51 -9.40
N GLU A 68 -2.90 -8.02 -8.83
CA GLU A 68 -3.77 -7.00 -9.42
C GLU A 68 -3.67 -5.71 -8.60
N GLY A 69 -2.94 -4.74 -9.14
CA GLY A 69 -2.69 -3.44 -8.51
C GLY A 69 -1.31 -2.91 -8.85
N ASP A 70 -1.05 -1.66 -8.49
CA ASP A 70 0.20 -0.96 -8.73
C ASP A 70 0.69 -0.18 -7.49
N GLY A 71 1.85 0.47 -7.62
CA GLY A 71 2.48 1.26 -6.57
C GLY A 71 3.18 0.45 -5.49
N ASP A 72 3.62 1.14 -4.44
CA ASP A 72 4.52 0.60 -3.41
C ASP A 72 3.96 -0.65 -2.72
N LEU A 73 2.65 -0.73 -2.51
CA LEU A 73 2.04 -1.91 -1.90
C LEU A 73 2.11 -3.14 -2.81
N ALA A 74 2.00 -2.96 -4.13
CA ALA A 74 2.15 -4.04 -5.10
C ALA A 74 3.58 -4.56 -5.13
N GLU A 75 4.54 -3.64 -5.04
CA GLU A 75 5.95 -3.99 -4.95
C GLU A 75 6.26 -4.77 -3.66
N ILE A 76 5.67 -4.38 -2.52
CA ILE A 76 5.82 -5.13 -1.26
C ILE A 76 5.26 -6.56 -1.38
N VAL A 77 4.09 -6.73 -1.99
CA VAL A 77 3.50 -8.05 -2.23
C VAL A 77 4.41 -8.87 -3.14
N TYR A 78 4.86 -8.29 -4.25
CA TYR A 78 5.75 -8.94 -5.20
C TYR A 78 7.05 -9.43 -4.55
N LEU A 79 7.72 -8.56 -3.77
CA LEU A 79 8.92 -8.92 -3.03
C LEU A 79 8.65 -10.03 -2.01
N SER A 80 7.48 -10.00 -1.35
CA SER A 80 7.09 -11.04 -0.40
C SER A 80 6.88 -12.39 -1.11
N CYS A 81 6.31 -12.41 -2.33
CA CYS A 81 6.19 -13.61 -3.14
C CYS A 81 7.57 -14.20 -3.47
N LEU A 82 8.53 -13.34 -3.88
CA LEU A 82 9.90 -13.78 -4.18
C LEU A 82 10.59 -14.38 -2.96
N GLU A 83 10.48 -13.75 -1.80
CA GLU A 83 11.03 -14.28 -0.53
C GLU A 83 10.40 -15.61 -0.13
N ALA A 84 9.11 -15.78 -0.42
CA ALA A 84 8.41 -17.02 -0.18
C ALA A 84 8.63 -18.07 -1.29
N GLU A 85 9.44 -17.81 -2.30
CA GLU A 85 9.63 -18.71 -3.46
C GLU A 85 8.32 -19.05 -4.18
N VAL A 86 7.35 -18.13 -4.18
CA VAL A 86 6.08 -18.22 -4.90
C VAL A 86 6.20 -17.43 -6.21
N LYS A 87 5.87 -18.07 -7.33
CA LYS A 87 5.95 -17.45 -8.66
C LYS A 87 4.85 -16.41 -8.83
N VAL A 88 5.18 -15.33 -9.53
CA VAL A 88 4.21 -14.30 -9.90
C VAL A 88 3.95 -14.37 -11.40
N THR A 89 2.68 -14.48 -11.78
CA THR A 89 2.24 -14.45 -13.18
C THR A 89 1.41 -13.20 -13.48
N ASN A 90 1.43 -12.77 -14.73
CA ASN A 90 0.59 -11.68 -15.23
C ASN A 90 -0.80 -12.17 -15.67
N GLU A 91 -1.04 -13.48 -15.66
CA GLU A 91 -2.30 -14.07 -16.08
C GLU A 91 -3.34 -13.99 -14.96
N ILE A 92 -4.45 -13.31 -15.21
CA ILE A 92 -5.63 -13.29 -14.33
C ILE A 92 -6.74 -14.07 -15.04
N ASN A 93 -6.65 -15.41 -14.97
CA ASN A 93 -7.56 -16.34 -15.66
C ASN A 93 -8.35 -17.23 -14.68
N GLY A 94 -8.27 -16.95 -13.37
CA GLY A 94 -8.93 -17.73 -12.33
C GLY A 94 -8.32 -19.10 -12.08
N ALA A 95 -7.12 -19.40 -12.59
CA ALA A 95 -6.37 -20.62 -12.25
C ALA A 95 -5.55 -20.48 -10.95
N TYR A 96 -5.14 -19.25 -10.61
CA TYR A 96 -4.26 -18.95 -9.49
C TYR A 96 -4.90 -17.96 -8.50
N PRO A 97 -4.51 -17.99 -7.21
CA PRO A 97 -4.88 -16.96 -6.26
C PRO A 97 -4.37 -15.58 -6.73
N VAL A 98 -5.22 -14.56 -6.59
CA VAL A 98 -4.91 -13.19 -7.02
C VAL A 98 -4.82 -12.27 -5.80
N PHE A 99 -3.65 -11.71 -5.58
CA PHE A 99 -3.45 -10.61 -4.65
C PHE A 99 -4.04 -9.34 -5.26
N ARG A 100 -5.11 -8.80 -4.69
CA ARG A 100 -5.70 -7.53 -5.11
C ARG A 100 -5.41 -6.44 -4.10
N ILE A 101 -5.02 -5.27 -4.60
CA ILE A 101 -4.70 -4.11 -3.78
C ILE A 101 -5.83 -3.10 -3.92
N GLU A 102 -6.60 -2.94 -2.85
CA GLU A 102 -7.72 -2.02 -2.78
C GLU A 102 -7.59 -1.16 -1.52
N ASN A 103 -7.75 0.16 -1.66
CA ASN A 103 -7.82 1.09 -0.51
C ASN A 103 -6.71 0.91 0.53
N TRP A 104 -5.45 0.78 0.09
CA TRP A 104 -4.27 0.57 0.95
C TRP A 104 -4.25 -0.78 1.71
N ARG A 105 -5.04 -1.75 1.25
CA ARG A 105 -5.06 -3.11 1.81
C ARG A 105 -4.86 -4.14 0.71
N THR A 106 -4.36 -5.28 1.13
CA THR A 106 -4.13 -6.42 0.26
C THR A 106 -5.10 -7.54 0.65
N VAL A 107 -5.79 -8.10 -0.34
CA VAL A 107 -6.68 -9.24 -0.19
C VAL A 107 -6.32 -10.32 -1.20
N VAL A 108 -6.61 -11.58 -0.90
CA VAL A 108 -6.44 -12.68 -1.85
C VAL A 108 -7.79 -13.19 -2.32
N VAL A 109 -7.97 -13.20 -3.64
CA VAL A 109 -9.12 -13.80 -4.32
C VAL A 109 -8.70 -15.19 -4.79
N TRP A 110 -9.42 -16.21 -4.33
CA TRP A 110 -9.11 -17.60 -4.65
C TRP A 110 -9.81 -18.06 -5.93
N PRO A 111 -9.20 -18.98 -6.70
CA PRO A 111 -9.81 -19.53 -7.92
C PRO A 111 -11.08 -20.35 -7.59
N GLN A 112 -12.14 -20.18 -8.39
CA GLN A 112 -13.41 -20.89 -8.15
C GLN A 112 -13.25 -22.38 -8.47
N GLY A 113 -13.02 -23.18 -7.43
CA GLY A 113 -12.79 -24.63 -7.51
C GLY A 113 -11.66 -25.13 -6.60
N GLY A 114 -10.83 -24.22 -6.07
CA GLY A 114 -9.74 -24.53 -5.14
C GLY A 114 -10.07 -24.16 -3.71
N GLY A 115 -10.57 -25.12 -2.93
CA GLY A 115 -10.48 -25.10 -1.47
C GLY A 115 -11.73 -24.67 -0.72
N ASP A 116 -12.57 -25.64 -0.38
CA ASP A 116 -13.52 -25.58 0.74
C ASP A 116 -12.85 -25.36 2.12
N LEU A 117 -11.53 -25.15 2.17
CA LEU A 117 -10.73 -24.92 3.36
C LEU A 117 -10.55 -23.42 3.71
N ALA A 118 -10.94 -22.49 2.83
CA ALA A 118 -10.70 -21.04 3.01
C ALA A 118 -11.95 -20.21 3.41
N LYS A 119 -13.06 -20.85 3.83
CA LYS A 119 -14.27 -20.14 4.28
C LYS A 119 -14.24 -19.68 5.75
N GLY A 120 -13.11 -19.84 6.45
CA GLY A 120 -12.95 -19.42 7.84
C GLY A 120 -12.01 -18.22 8.00
N GLY A 121 -12.59 -17.04 8.29
CA GLY A 121 -11.89 -15.91 8.92
C GLY A 121 -11.38 -14.85 7.95
N PHE A 122 -11.63 -13.55 8.11
CA PHE A 122 -12.27 -12.82 9.19
C PHE A 122 -12.85 -11.56 8.55
N ARG A 123 -14.10 -11.25 8.89
CA ARG A 123 -14.72 -9.96 8.67
C ARG A 123 -13.90 -8.98 9.52
N GLY A 124 -12.92 -8.33 8.90
CA GLY A 124 -12.07 -7.35 9.56
C GLY A 124 -12.97 -6.32 10.23
N GLU A 125 -12.96 -6.39 11.54
CA GLU A 125 -13.68 -5.55 12.48
C GLU A 125 -13.55 -4.09 12.07
N ILE A 126 -14.70 -3.44 11.96
CA ILE A 126 -14.79 -2.00 11.80
C ILE A 126 -14.32 -1.41 13.12
N ASP A 127 -13.14 -0.82 13.14
CA ASP A 127 -12.76 0.11 14.19
C ASP A 127 -12.29 1.42 13.51
N PRO A 128 -12.72 2.59 14.03
CA PRO A 128 -12.91 3.84 13.28
C PRO A 128 -11.64 4.60 12.90
#